data_AF-A0AAV6ILX4-F1
#
_entry.id   AF-A0AAV6ILX4-F1
#
_cell.length_a   1.000
_cell.length_b   1.000
_cell.length_c   1.000
_cell.angle_alpha   90.00
_cell.angle_beta   90.00
_cell.angle_gamma   90.00
#
_symmetry.space_group_name_H-M   'P 1'
#
loop_
_entity.id
_entity.type
_entity.pdbx_description
1 polymer ?
#
loop_
_entity_poly.entity_id
_entity_poly.type
_entity_poly.pdbx_seq_one_letter_code
_entity_poly.pdbx_strand_id
1 'polypeptide(L)'
;MTSMATKRNVRYTRLAADEDDYVVGGYDPRYDYAPKSFDKVPWKSIGLALFLLSLGCMLLFLSYFILTGHMGGDRSQGFYETRIAYYSWRGAAGYRFASIPDY
;
A
#
# COMPACT_ATOMS: atom_id res chain seq x y z
N MET A 1 -0.61 30.94 59.55
CA MET A 1 0.45 30.65 58.56
C MET A 1 0.24 31.55 57.34
N THR A 2 0.94 32.68 57.26
CA THR A 2 0.90 33.58 56.10
C THR A 2 2.17 33.36 55.28
N SER A 3 2.02 32.79 54.10
CA SER A 3 3.10 32.51 53.15
C SER A 3 3.70 33.83 52.65
N MET A 4 5.02 33.99 52.82
CA MET A 4 5.77 35.14 52.30
C MET A 4 6.09 34.88 50.82
N ALA A 5 5.44 35.61 49.92
CA ALA A 5 5.76 35.55 48.49
C ALA A 5 7.12 36.22 48.26
N THR A 6 8.13 35.42 47.91
CA THR A 6 9.48 35.92 47.62
C THR A 6 9.44 36.79 46.36
N LYS A 7 9.80 38.07 46.46
CA LYS A 7 9.93 38.96 45.30
C LYS A 7 11.23 38.60 44.57
N ARG A 8 11.13 37.97 43.39
CA ARG A 8 12.27 37.74 42.49
C ARG A 8 12.85 39.08 42.04
N ASN A 9 14.00 39.45 42.59
CA ASN A 9 14.84 40.54 42.11
C ASN A 9 15.61 40.06 40.87
N VAL A 10 15.05 40.31 39.69
CA VAL A 10 15.76 40.12 38.42
C VAL A 10 16.23 41.50 37.96
N ARG A 11 17.54 41.74 38.02
CA ARG A 11 18.14 42.92 37.38
C ARG A 11 18.15 42.70 35.88
N TYR A 12 17.32 43.45 35.18
CA TYR A 12 17.41 43.56 33.73
C TYR A 12 18.63 44.40 33.37
N THR A 13 19.66 43.75 32.83
CA THR A 13 20.78 44.42 32.18
C THR A 13 20.30 44.89 30.81
N ARG A 14 20.36 46.20 30.56
CA ARG A 14 20.07 46.76 29.23
C ARG A 14 21.15 46.26 28.29
N LEU A 15 20.77 45.52 27.24
CA LEU A 15 21.68 45.14 26.16
C LEU A 15 22.28 46.41 25.56
N ALA A 16 23.60 46.38 25.31
CA ALA A 16 24.27 47.47 24.63
C ALA A 16 23.56 47.71 23.29
N ALA A 17 23.08 48.93 23.08
CA ALA A 17 22.58 49.34 21.78
C ALA A 17 23.82 49.51 20.90
N ASP A 18 24.14 48.49 20.12
CA ASP A 18 25.12 48.59 19.05
C ASP A 18 24.49 49.50 17.99
N GLU A 19 25.03 50.71 17.83
CA GLU A 19 24.48 51.77 16.98
C GLU A 19 24.92 51.62 15.51
N ASP A 20 24.90 50.39 14.98
CA ASP A 20 25.65 50.09 13.76
C ASP A 20 24.91 49.21 12.74
N ASP A 21 23.66 48.81 12.98
CA ASP A 21 22.92 47.95 12.04
C ASP A 21 21.86 48.73 11.26
N TYR A 22 22.30 49.43 10.20
CA TYR A 22 21.42 49.84 9.11
C TYR A 22 20.98 48.59 8.34
N VAL A 23 19.95 47.93 8.86
CA VAL A 23 19.34 46.76 8.23
C VAL A 23 18.62 47.20 6.95
N VAL A 24 19.32 47.12 5.82
CA VAL A 24 18.69 47.04 4.49
C VAL A 24 17.81 45.81 4.49
N GLY A 25 16.49 46.03 4.49
CA GLY A 25 15.47 44.99 4.28
C GLY A 25 15.63 43.78 5.20
N GLY A 26 15.14 43.90 6.44
CA GLY A 26 15.20 42.87 7.47
C GLY A 26 14.91 41.48 6.94
N TYR A 27 15.97 40.68 6.82
CA TYR A 27 15.91 39.26 6.60
C TYR A 27 15.16 38.65 7.80
N ASP A 28 13.92 38.20 7.61
CA ASP A 28 13.06 37.65 8.66
C ASP A 28 13.11 36.11 8.63
N PRO A 29 13.87 35.46 9.54
CA PRO A 29 14.02 34.00 9.55
C PRO A 29 12.72 33.27 9.87
N ARG A 30 11.68 33.99 10.31
CA ARG A 30 10.36 33.41 10.57
C ARG A 30 9.71 32.84 9.31
N TYR A 31 10.05 33.37 8.14
CA TYR A 31 9.54 32.92 6.84
C TYR A 31 10.52 32.03 6.07
N ASP A 32 11.72 31.78 6.61
CA ASP A 32 12.71 30.89 5.99
C ASP A 32 12.37 29.40 6.11
N TYR A 33 11.30 29.07 6.83
CA TYR A 33 10.70 27.74 6.76
C TYR A 33 9.82 27.60 5.51
N ALA A 34 10.37 27.91 4.35
CA ALA A 34 9.85 27.44 3.08
C ALA A 34 10.54 26.10 2.81
N PRO A 35 9.85 24.95 2.91
CA PRO A 35 10.43 23.68 2.51
C PRO A 35 10.74 23.71 1.00
N LYS A 36 11.93 24.19 0.64
CA LYS A 36 12.54 24.09 -0.71
C LYS A 36 12.70 22.63 -1.18
N SER A 37 12.24 21.67 -0.37
CA SER A 37 12.11 20.25 -0.71
C SER A 37 10.94 19.94 -1.64
N PHE A 38 9.99 20.85 -1.85
CA PHE A 38 8.84 20.60 -2.74
C PHE A 38 9.07 20.99 -4.21
N ASP A 39 10.13 21.72 -4.55
CA ASP A 39 10.41 22.09 -5.96
C ASP A 39 11.00 20.95 -6.79
N LYS A 40 11.43 19.86 -6.15
CA LYS A 40 11.99 18.69 -6.83
C LYS A 40 10.94 17.59 -6.90
N VAL A 41 10.34 17.43 -8.08
CA VAL A 41 9.47 16.29 -8.37
C VAL A 41 10.21 14.99 -7.99
N PRO A 42 9.66 14.16 -7.08
CA PRO A 42 10.33 12.98 -6.58
C PRO A 42 10.23 11.81 -7.58
N TRP A 43 10.93 11.94 -8.72
CA TRP A 43 10.94 10.99 -9.83
C TRP A 43 11.25 9.55 -9.41
N LYS A 44 12.14 9.38 -8.42
CA LYS A 44 12.49 8.06 -7.87
C LYS A 44 11.28 7.32 -7.31
N SER A 45 10.43 8.02 -6.55
CA SER A 45 9.23 7.43 -5.94
C SER A 45 8.13 7.19 -6.98
N ILE A 46 8.00 8.08 -7.97
CA ILE A 46 7.06 7.94 -9.08
C ILE A 46 7.41 6.71 -9.93
N GLY A 47 8.69 6.51 -10.26
CA GLY A 47 9.14 5.32 -10.98
C GLY A 47 8.88 4.03 -10.22
N LEU A 48 9.13 4.03 -8.90
CA LEU A 48 8.84 2.88 -8.03
C LEU A 48 7.33 2.59 -7.97
N ALA A 49 6.49 3.62 -7.86
CA ALA A 49 5.04 3.46 -7.87
C ALA A 49 4.53 2.86 -9.19
N LEU A 50 5.02 3.34 -10.34
CA LEU A 50 4.67 2.78 -11.65
C LEU A 50 5.15 1.33 -11.80
N PHE A 51 6.33 1.01 -11.29
CA PHE A 51 6.87 -0.35 -11.29
C PHE A 51 6.00 -1.30 -10.44
N LEU A 52 5.67 -0.92 -9.20
CA LEU A 52 4.79 -1.70 -8.32
C LEU A 52 3.39 -1.84 -8.91
N LEU A 53 2.85 -0.77 -9.52
CA LEU A 53 1.54 -0.80 -10.17
C LEU A 53 1.53 -1.77 -11.36
N SER A 54 2.55 -1.72 -12.22
CA SER A 54 2.69 -2.64 -13.34
C SER A 54 2.79 -4.09 -12.87
N LEU A 55 3.55 -4.35 -11.81
CA LEU A 55 3.69 -5.68 -11.22
C LEU A 55 2.33 -6.17 -10.68
N GLY A 56 1.61 -5.33 -9.93
CA GLY A 56 0.27 -5.64 -9.43
C GLY A 56 -0.76 -5.90 -10.53
N CYS A 57 -0.78 -5.08 -11.58
CA CYS A 57 -1.61 -5.32 -12.76
C CYS A 57 -1.27 -6.66 -13.42
N MET A 58 0.01 -6.99 -13.58
CA MET A 58 0.43 -8.27 -14.16
C MET A 58 -0.08 -9.46 -13.31
N LEU A 59 0.01 -9.39 -11.98
CA LEU A 59 -0.53 -10.42 -11.08
C LEU A 59 -2.06 -10.55 -11.20
N LEU A 60 -2.77 -9.42 -11.31
CA LEU A 60 -4.22 -9.43 -11.49
C LEU A 60 -4.62 -10.06 -12.82
N PHE A 61 -3.91 -9.76 -13.90
CA PHE A 61 -4.11 -10.41 -15.20
C PHE A 61 -3.87 -11.92 -15.11
N LEU A 62 -2.78 -12.34 -14.46
CA LEU A 62 -2.46 -13.76 -14.31
C LEU A 62 -3.52 -14.49 -13.47
N SER A 63 -3.96 -13.88 -12.36
CA SER A 63 -5.05 -14.39 -11.52
C SER A 63 -6.35 -14.53 -12.30
N TYR A 64 -6.75 -13.47 -13.02
CA TYR A 64 -7.94 -13.50 -13.86
C TYR A 64 -7.86 -14.59 -14.94
N PHE A 65 -6.70 -14.77 -15.56
CA PHE A 65 -6.48 -15.77 -16.60
C PHE A 65 -6.59 -17.21 -16.06
N ILE A 66 -6.05 -17.44 -14.86
CA ILE A 66 -6.16 -18.72 -14.15
C ILE A 66 -7.61 -18.98 -13.73
N LEU A 67 -8.31 -17.98 -13.19
CA LEU A 67 -9.73 -18.08 -12.80
C LEU A 67 -10.65 -18.32 -14.00
N THR A 68 -10.41 -17.63 -15.11
CA THR A 68 -11.15 -17.82 -16.37
C THR A 68 -10.83 -19.18 -16.99
N GLY A 69 -9.73 -19.81 -16.54
CA GLY A 69 -9.32 -21.14 -16.96
C GLY A 69 -9.03 -21.22 -18.44
N HIS A 70 -8.24 -20.26 -18.92
CA HIS A 70 -7.67 -20.32 -20.27
C HIS A 70 -6.58 -21.41 -20.38
N MET A 71 -6.17 -22.03 -19.27
CA MET A 71 -5.55 -23.36 -19.33
C MET A 71 -6.67 -24.41 -19.33
N GLY A 72 -6.83 -25.10 -20.46
CA GLY A 72 -7.69 -26.27 -20.63
C GLY A 72 -7.21 -27.46 -19.79
N GLY A 73 -7.20 -27.30 -18.47
CA GLY A 73 -7.21 -28.41 -17.55
C GLY A 73 -8.61 -28.98 -17.57
N ASP A 74 -8.74 -30.24 -17.96
CA ASP A 74 -9.98 -31.02 -17.97
C ASP A 74 -10.69 -30.93 -16.62
N ARG A 75 -11.55 -29.91 -16.45
CA ARG A 75 -12.51 -29.81 -15.33
C ARG A 75 -13.45 -31.01 -15.31
N SER A 76 -13.48 -31.77 -16.41
CA SER A 76 -14.16 -33.04 -16.55
C SER A 76 -13.52 -34.16 -15.72
N GLN A 77 -12.23 -34.15 -15.39
CA GLN A 77 -11.59 -35.25 -14.64
C GLN A 77 -12.07 -35.37 -13.18
N GLY A 78 -12.55 -34.29 -12.55
CA GLY A 78 -13.19 -34.44 -11.22
C GLY A 78 -14.65 -34.88 -11.29
N PHE A 79 -15.34 -34.49 -12.36
CA PHE A 79 -16.81 -34.61 -12.43
C PHE A 79 -17.27 -35.86 -13.18
N TYR A 80 -16.42 -36.42 -14.06
CA TYR A 80 -16.79 -37.60 -14.86
C TYR A 80 -17.03 -38.82 -13.98
N GLU A 81 -16.18 -39.09 -13.00
CA GLU A 81 -16.30 -40.29 -12.14
C GLU A 81 -17.56 -40.21 -11.27
N THR A 82 -17.80 -39.08 -10.62
CA THR A 82 -19.02 -38.87 -9.81
C THR A 82 -20.29 -38.98 -10.66
N ARG A 83 -20.26 -38.43 -11.88
CA ARG A 83 -21.39 -38.48 -12.82
C ARG A 83 -21.64 -39.91 -13.32
N ILE A 84 -20.59 -40.65 -13.68
CA ILE A 84 -20.68 -42.05 -14.15
C ILE A 84 -21.19 -42.95 -13.02
N ALA A 85 -20.70 -42.79 -11.79
CA ALA A 85 -21.17 -43.54 -10.63
C ALA A 85 -22.67 -43.30 -10.35
N TYR A 86 -23.13 -42.05 -10.39
CA TYR A 86 -24.54 -41.71 -10.19
C TYR A 86 -25.46 -42.32 -11.25
N TYR A 87 -25.09 -42.20 -12.54
CA TYR A 87 -25.89 -42.77 -13.62
C TYR A 87 -25.83 -44.29 -13.68
N SER A 88 -24.71 -44.90 -13.27
CA SER A 88 -24.59 -46.35 -13.09
C SER A 88 -25.49 -46.84 -11.94
N TRP A 89 -25.58 -46.11 -10.83
CA TRP A 89 -26.51 -46.44 -9.73
C TRP A 89 -27.99 -46.27 -10.12
N ARG A 90 -28.32 -45.24 -10.90
CA ARG A 90 -29.68 -45.00 -11.43
C ARG A 90 -30.09 -45.96 -12.55
N GLY A 91 -29.18 -46.82 -13.04
CA GLY A 91 -29.46 -47.77 -14.11
C GLY A 91 -29.70 -47.12 -15.48
N ALA A 92 -29.08 -45.97 -15.76
CA ALA A 92 -29.23 -45.29 -17.05
C ALA A 92 -28.61 -46.13 -18.18
N ALA A 93 -29.32 -46.26 -19.31
CA ALA A 93 -28.88 -47.06 -20.45
C ALA A 93 -27.51 -46.57 -20.97
N GLY A 94 -26.53 -47.48 -21.01
CA GLY A 94 -25.16 -47.21 -21.45
C GLY A 94 -24.14 -46.96 -20.33
N TYR A 95 -24.58 -46.77 -19.07
CA TYR A 95 -23.71 -46.68 -17.90
C TYR A 95 -23.69 -48.03 -17.17
N ARG A 96 -22.50 -48.61 -16.97
CA ARG A 96 -22.33 -49.89 -16.26
C ARG A 96 -21.30 -49.72 -15.16
N PHE A 97 -21.42 -50.52 -14.10
CA PHE A 97 -20.41 -50.55 -13.04
C PHE A 97 -19.02 -50.94 -13.57
N ALA A 98 -18.96 -51.68 -14.70
CA ALA A 98 -17.72 -52.00 -15.40
C ALA A 98 -17.02 -50.82 -16.10
N SER A 99 -17.69 -49.66 -16.20
CA SER A 99 -17.10 -48.42 -16.73
C SER A 99 -16.50 -47.52 -15.64
N ILE A 100 -16.55 -47.96 -14.37
CA ILE A 100 -15.88 -47.30 -13.25
C ILE A 100 -14.41 -47.78 -13.26
N PRO A 101 -13.42 -46.88 -13.32
CA PRO A 101 -12.02 -47.27 -13.24
C PRO A 101 -11.73 -47.98 -11.91
N ASP A 102 -11.11 -49.15 -11.97
CA ASP A 102 -10.56 -49.86 -10.81
C ASP A 102 -9.09 -49.45 -10.71
N TYR A 103 -8.71 -48.81 -9.61
CA TYR A 103 -7.35 -48.30 -9.35
C TYR A 103 -6.58 -49.21 -8.40
#